data_AF-A0A419EHS2-F1
#
_entry.id   AF-A0A419EHS2-F1
#
_cell.length_a   1.000
_cell.length_b   1.000
_cell.length_c   1.000
_cell.angle_alpha   90.00
_cell.angle_beta   90.00
_cell.angle_gamma   90.00
#
_symmetry.space_group_name_H-M   'P 1'
#
loop_
_entity.id
_entity.type
_entity.pdbx_description
1 polymer ?
#
loop_
_entity_poly.entity_id
_entity_poly.type
_entity_poly.pdbx_seq_one_letter_code
_entity_poly.pdbx_strand_id
1 'polypeptide(L)'
;MSNRRRLARERLEYYLVYLILAYRHLILIVGLLLLAYAVTNISVNRIVGFAALIPAIFLILLGNSYNAVIYTARLGAWIATLWRNDD
;
A
#
# COMPACT_ATOMS: atom_id res chain seq x y z
N MET A 1 20.40 -10.65 22.87
CA MET A 1 20.32 -10.46 21.39
C MET A 1 18.91 -10.21 20.83
N SER A 2 17.82 -10.27 21.62
CA SER A 2 16.44 -9.97 21.18
C SER A 2 16.19 -8.48 20.85
N ASN A 3 16.82 -7.55 21.59
CA ASN A 3 16.53 -6.12 21.45
C ASN A 3 16.93 -5.53 20.08
N ARG A 4 17.98 -6.06 19.42
CA ARG A 4 18.43 -5.60 18.09
C ARG A 4 17.43 -5.92 16.98
N ARG A 5 16.70 -7.03 17.07
CA ARG A 5 15.67 -7.40 16.07
C ARG A 5 14.43 -6.52 16.18
N ARG A 6 14.03 -6.13 17.40
CA ARG A 6 12.97 -5.13 17.63
C ARG A 6 13.33 -3.77 17.03
N LEU A 7 14.55 -3.29 17.30
CA LEU A 7 15.06 -2.04 16.74
C LEU A 7 15.08 -2.05 15.20
N ALA A 8 15.45 -3.17 14.58
CA ALA A 8 15.45 -3.30 13.11
C ALA A 8 14.02 -3.22 12.54
N ARG A 9 13.04 -3.84 13.19
CA ARG A 9 11.63 -3.81 12.77
C ARG A 9 11.03 -2.42 12.87
N GLU A 10 11.24 -1.73 13.99
CA GLU A 10 10.78 -0.35 14.19
C GLU A 10 11.37 0.59 13.14
N ARG A 11 12.67 0.44 12.83
CA ARG A 11 13.32 1.25 11.79
C ARG A 11 12.73 0.99 10.40
N LEU A 12 12.34 -0.25 10.11
CA LEU A 12 11.71 -0.65 8.85
C LEU A 12 10.29 -0.09 8.73
N GLU A 13 9.50 -0.12 9.81
CA GLU A 13 8.18 0.51 9.87
C GLU A 13 8.28 2.02 9.63
N TYR A 14 9.19 2.71 10.31
CA TYR A 14 9.41 4.15 10.09
C TYR A 14 9.84 4.47 8.66
N TYR A 15 10.75 3.67 8.09
CA TYR A 15 11.21 3.87 6.72
C TYR A 15 10.08 3.65 5.70
N LEU A 16 9.26 2.61 5.88
CA LEU A 16 8.11 2.34 5.01
C LEU A 16 7.04 3.42 5.11
N VAL A 17 6.70 3.87 6.32
CA VAL A 17 5.75 4.98 6.51
C VAL A 17 6.28 6.24 5.83
N TYR A 18 7.54 6.60 6.07
CA TYR A 18 8.15 7.78 5.46
C TYR A 18 8.16 7.70 3.94
N LEU A 19 8.50 6.55 3.37
CA LEU A 19 8.48 6.31 1.94
C LEU A 19 7.07 6.50 1.37
N ILE A 20 6.06 5.84 1.95
CA ILE A 20 4.67 5.95 1.47
C ILE A 20 4.17 7.40 1.60
N LEU A 21 4.53 8.12 2.66
CA LEU A 21 4.18 9.54 2.81
C LEU A 21 4.88 10.44 1.80
N ALA A 22 6.17 10.21 1.51
CA ALA A 22 6.91 10.96 0.51
C ALA A 22 6.29 10.79 -0.89
N TYR A 23 5.85 9.57 -1.22
CA TYR A 23 5.21 9.24 -2.50
C TYR A 23 3.67 9.39 -2.48
N ARG A 24 3.08 9.95 -1.41
CA ARG A 24 1.62 10.05 -1.22
C ARG A 24 0.89 10.67 -2.40
N HIS A 25 1.43 11.76 -2.96
CA HIS A 25 0.83 12.44 -4.11
C HIS A 25 0.86 11.57 -5.37
N LEU A 26 1.96 10.86 -5.61
CA LEU A 26 2.07 9.94 -6.75
C LEU A 26 1.10 8.76 -6.60
N ILE A 27 0.95 8.22 -5.40
CA ILE A 27 -0.02 7.16 -5.10
C ILE A 27 -1.45 7.62 -5.37
N LEU A 28 -1.80 8.86 -5.00
CA LEU A 28 -3.11 9.44 -5.31
C LEU A 28 -3.34 9.60 -6.81
N ILE A 29 -2.34 10.10 -7.54
CA ILE A 29 -2.43 10.28 -9.01
C ILE A 29 -2.63 8.92 -9.70
N VAL A 30 -1.86 7.90 -9.31
CA VAL A 30 -2.01 6.54 -9.85
C VAL A 30 -3.38 5.96 -9.49
N GLY A 31 -3.85 6.15 -8.25
CA GLY A 31 -5.18 5.70 -7.83
C GLY A 31 -6.30 6.35 -8.63
N LEU A 32 -6.21 7.65 -8.92
CA LEU A 32 -7.18 8.37 -9.75
C LEU A 32 -7.16 7.90 -11.21
N LEU A 33 -5.98 7.71 -11.79
CA LEU A 33 -5.82 7.16 -13.14
C LEU A 33 -6.43 5.76 -13.24
N LEU A 34 -6.16 4.91 -12.25
CA LEU A 34 -6.69 3.55 -12.21
C LEU A 34 -8.22 3.54 -12.01
N LEU A 35 -8.76 4.48 -11.24
CA LEU A 35 -10.20 4.65 -11.07
C LEU A 35 -10.85 5.08 -12.39
N ALA A 36 -10.27 6.05 -13.10
CA ALA A 36 -10.74 6.44 -14.42
C ALA A 36 -10.73 5.25 -15.40
N TYR A 37 -9.63 4.49 -15.42
CA TYR A 37 -9.53 3.26 -16.21
C TYR A 37 -10.62 2.25 -15.84
N ALA A 38 -10.83 1.98 -14.56
CA ALA A 38 -11.85 1.05 -14.09
C ALA A 38 -13.25 1.48 -14.54
N VAL A 39 -13.60 2.76 -14.38
CA VAL A 39 -14.89 3.32 -14.80
C VAL A 39 -15.10 3.18 -16.30
N THR A 40 -14.09 3.50 -17.12
CA THR A 40 -14.20 3.32 -18.58
C THR A 40 -14.34 1.85 -18.99
N ASN A 41 -13.68 0.93 -18.28
CA ASN A 41 -13.74 -0.50 -18.58
C ASN A 41 -15.00 -1.19 -18.10
N ILE A 42 -15.76 -0.65 -17.14
CA ILE A 42 -17.05 -1.24 -16.71
C ILE A 42 -18.01 -1.37 -17.90
N SER A 43 -17.95 -0.43 -18.85
CA SER A 43 -18.77 -0.43 -20.06
C SER A 43 -18.31 -1.47 -21.10
N VAL A 44 -17.05 -1.88 -21.08
CA VAL A 44 -16.46 -2.84 -22.04
C VAL A 44 -16.46 -4.26 -21.46
N ASN A 45 -15.93 -4.40 -20.25
CA ASN A 45 -15.85 -5.65 -19.52
C ASN A 45 -16.06 -5.38 -18.02
N ARG A 46 -17.28 -5.67 -17.53
CA ARG A 46 -17.66 -5.47 -16.13
C ARG A 46 -16.70 -6.17 -15.17
N ILE A 47 -16.25 -7.38 -15.46
CA ILE A 47 -15.38 -8.15 -14.56
C ILE A 47 -14.05 -7.43 -14.37
N VAL A 48 -13.42 -6.99 -15.47
CA VAL A 48 -12.16 -6.26 -15.43
C VAL A 48 -12.32 -4.90 -14.75
N GLY A 49 -13.40 -4.18 -15.04
CA GLY A 49 -13.72 -2.90 -14.39
C GLY A 49 -13.88 -3.06 -12.87
N PHE A 50 -14.66 -4.04 -12.42
CA PHE A 50 -14.83 -4.34 -10.99
C PHE A 50 -13.54 -4.82 -10.33
N ALA A 51 -12.75 -5.66 -11.00
CA ALA A 51 -11.46 -6.12 -10.50
C ALA A 51 -10.47 -4.96 -10.33
N ALA A 52 -10.52 -3.94 -11.21
CA ALA A 52 -9.68 -2.75 -11.15
C ALA A 52 -10.17 -1.70 -10.14
N LEU A 53 -11.46 -1.69 -9.77
CA LEU A 53 -11.99 -0.78 -8.76
C LEU A 53 -11.36 -1.01 -7.38
N ILE A 54 -11.18 -2.27 -6.99
CA ILE A 54 -10.62 -2.65 -5.68
C ILE A 54 -9.22 -2.02 -5.47
N PRO A 55 -8.22 -2.24 -6.33
CA PRO A 55 -6.91 -1.62 -6.17
C PRO A 55 -6.95 -0.10 -6.34
N ALA A 56 -7.83 0.45 -7.17
CA ALA A 56 -7.96 1.91 -7.34
C ALA A 56 -8.43 2.59 -6.06
N ILE A 57 -9.49 2.07 -5.44
CA ILE A 57 -10.02 2.58 -4.16
C ILE A 57 -8.97 2.43 -3.07
N PHE A 58 -8.27 1.30 -3.01
CA PHE A 58 -7.21 1.07 -2.04
C PHE A 58 -6.09 2.11 -2.16
N LEU A 59 -5.62 2.40 -3.37
CA LEU A 59 -4.57 3.41 -3.61
C LEU A 59 -5.03 4.82 -3.22
N ILE A 60 -6.27 5.19 -3.53
CA ILE A 60 -6.84 6.48 -3.12
C ILE A 60 -6.93 6.57 -1.59
N LEU A 61 -7.37 5.50 -0.92
CA LEU A 61 -7.47 5.44 0.54
C LEU A 61 -6.08 5.55 1.19
N LEU A 62 -5.09 4.84 0.64
CA LEU A 62 -3.70 4.90 1.09
C LEU A 62 -3.12 6.31 0.95
N GLY A 63 -3.39 6.95 -0.19
CA GLY A 63 -2.95 8.30 -0.46
C GLY A 63 -3.70 9.36 0.36
N ASN A 64 -4.95 9.11 0.79
CA ASN A 64 -5.72 10.10 1.53
C ASN A 64 -5.55 9.97 3.05
N SER A 65 -5.48 8.74 3.59
CA SER A 65 -5.51 8.48 5.03
C SER A 65 -4.15 8.10 5.61
N TYR A 66 -3.68 8.89 6.57
CA TYR A 66 -2.46 8.59 7.32
C TYR A 66 -2.55 7.25 8.07
N ASN A 67 -3.73 6.90 8.59
CA ASN A 67 -3.95 5.61 9.25
C ASN A 67 -3.79 4.44 8.26
N ALA A 68 -4.27 4.59 7.02
CA ALA A 68 -4.12 3.57 5.99
C ALA A 68 -2.63 3.33 5.66
N VAL A 69 -1.83 4.40 5.56
CA VAL A 69 -0.38 4.31 5.38
C VAL A 69 0.28 3.51 6.50
N ILE A 70 -0.06 3.78 7.76
CA ILE A 70 0.50 3.06 8.91
C ILE A 70 0.13 1.57 8.87
N TYR A 71 -1.14 1.24 8.60
CA TYR A 71 -1.58 -0.15 8.53
C TYR A 71 -0.86 -0.90 7.40
N THR A 72 -0.70 -0.30 6.23
CA THR A 72 0.03 -0.90 5.11
C THR A 72 1.51 -1.04 5.40
N ALA A 73 2.14 -0.05 6.03
CA ALA A 73 3.54 -0.15 6.45
C ALA A 73 3.75 -1.26 7.49
N ARG A 74 2.83 -1.39 8.46
CA ARG A 74 2.87 -2.46 9.47
C ARG A 74 2.65 -3.85 8.86
N LEU A 75 1.73 -3.98 7.90
CA LEU A 75 1.55 -5.21 7.12
C LEU A 75 2.81 -5.55 6.30
N GLY A 76 3.40 -4.57 5.62
CA GLY A 76 4.65 -4.74 4.87
C GLY A 76 5.82 -5.16 5.77
N ALA A 77 5.96 -4.55 6.94
CA ALA A 77 6.96 -4.94 7.93
C ALA A 77 6.69 -6.35 8.48
N TRP A 78 5.43 -6.75 8.67
CA TRP A 78 5.08 -8.10 9.09
C TRP A 78 5.46 -9.14 8.04
N ILE A 79 5.11 -8.92 6.77
CA ILE A 79 5.49 -9.79 5.64
C ILE A 79 7.01 -9.89 5.50
N ALA A 80 7.72 -8.78 5.58
CA ALA A 80 9.19 -8.75 5.54
C ALA A 80 9.82 -9.55 6.69
N THR A 81 9.20 -9.53 7.89
CA THR A 81 9.66 -10.38 9.00
C THR A 81 9.33 -11.86 8.83
N LEU A 82 8.25 -12.22 8.11
CA LEU A 82 7.92 -13.61 7.83
C LEU A 82 8.90 -14.22 6.83
N TRP A 83 9.17 -13.52 5.72
CA TRP A 83 10.13 -13.96 4.70
C TRP A 83 11.51 -14.23 5.31
N ARG A 84 11.92 -13.42 6.29
CA ARG A 84 13.23 -13.55 6.94
C ARG A 84 13.36 -14.72 7.92
N ASN A 85 12.27 -15.45 8.21
CA ASN A 85 12.31 -16.66 9.03
C ASN A 85 12.33 -17.96 8.18
N ASP A 86 12.16 -17.85 6.86
CA ASP A 86 12.25 -18.99 5.92
C ASP A 86 13.68 -19.18 5.33
N ASP A 87 14.63 -18.32 5.71
CA ASP A 87 16.10 -18.48 5.49
C ASP A 87 16.80 -18.92 6.77
#